data_AF-A0A966VEK7-F1
#
_entry.id   AF-A0A966VEK7-F1
#
_cell.length_a   1.000
_cell.length_b   1.000
_cell.length_c   1.000
_cell.angle_alpha   90.00
_cell.angle_beta   90.00
_cell.angle_gamma   90.00
#
_symmetry.space_group_name_H-M   'P 1'
#
loop_
_entity.id
_entity.type
_entity.pdbx_description
1 polymer ?
#
loop_
_entity_poly.entity_id
_entity_poly.type
_entity_poly.pdbx_seq_one_letter_code
_entity_poly.pdbx_strand_id
1 'polypeptide(L)'
;MVSAWLISGGKLASDKALVDYVEEIEAAPVRSYVWSIDGSVACMFGAESVEFAEFRKRFLDDDWIRANADHPISYLRAQSDQLLGFQQTIKGRKPALLVRKRNRFAIIPADAPPATRKSLLQNL
;
A
#
# COMPACT_ATOMS: atom_id res chain seq x y z
N MET A 1 8.22 -0.64 0.81
CA MET A 1 9.49 -0.57 1.56
C MET A 1 9.34 0.01 2.97
N VAL A 2 8.99 1.29 3.17
CA VAL A 2 8.97 1.91 4.52
C VAL A 2 8.07 1.16 5.50
N SER A 3 6.86 0.76 5.08
CA SER A 3 5.97 -0.07 5.91
C SER A 3 6.60 -1.40 6.30
N ALA A 4 7.35 -2.05 5.41
CA ALA A 4 8.05 -3.30 5.70
C ALA A 4 9.17 -3.10 6.73
N TRP A 5 9.90 -2.00 6.66
CA TRP A 5 10.89 -1.62 7.67
C TRP A 5 10.25 -1.45 9.06
N LEU A 6 9.16 -0.68 9.13
CA LEU A 6 8.48 -0.39 10.40
C LEU A 6 7.87 -1.64 11.04
N ILE A 7 7.25 -2.53 10.24
CA ILE A 7 6.69 -3.80 10.73
C ILE A 7 7.80 -4.74 11.23
N SER A 8 9.00 -4.61 10.69
CA SER A 8 10.16 -5.41 11.11
C SER A 8 10.85 -4.89 12.39
N GLY A 9 10.28 -3.86 13.03
CA GLY A 9 10.80 -3.26 14.26
C GLY A 9 11.64 -2.00 14.05
N GLY A 10 11.83 -1.59 12.79
CA GLY A 10 12.46 -0.33 12.45
C GLY A 10 11.66 0.88 12.94
N LYS A 11 12.31 2.02 13.11
CA LYS A 11 11.68 3.22 13.67
C LYS A 11 11.80 4.45 12.80
N LEU A 12 10.83 5.34 12.96
CA LEU A 12 10.94 6.73 12.55
C LEU A 12 11.76 7.49 13.60
N ALA A 13 12.48 8.53 13.18
CA ALA A 13 13.27 9.36 14.09
C ALA A 13 12.41 10.16 15.08
N SER A 14 11.13 10.37 14.75
CA SER A 14 10.15 11.08 15.57
C SER A 14 8.74 10.55 15.27
N ASP A 15 7.81 10.80 16.19
CA ASP A 15 6.38 10.63 16.04
C ASP A 15 5.73 11.65 15.08
N LYS A 16 6.49 12.67 14.66
CA LYS A 16 6.07 13.69 13.70
C LYS A 16 6.88 13.64 12.42
N ALA A 17 6.25 14.04 11.33
CA ALA A 17 6.94 14.25 10.06
C ALA A 17 8.03 15.33 10.23
N LEU A 18 9.15 15.16 9.55
CA LEU A 18 10.20 16.18 9.45
C LEU A 18 9.64 17.43 8.76
N VAL A 19 8.82 17.23 7.74
CA VAL A 19 8.15 18.30 6.98
C VAL A 19 6.71 17.88 6.67
N ASP A 20 5.76 18.79 6.85
CA ASP A 20 4.36 18.67 6.45
C ASP A 20 4.04 19.92 5.62
N TYR A 21 3.78 19.74 4.32
CA TYR A 21 3.61 20.84 3.38
C TYR A 21 2.47 20.56 2.40
N VAL A 22 1.92 21.63 1.82
CA VAL A 22 0.94 21.56 0.74
C VAL A 22 1.61 22.08 -0.52
N GLU A 23 1.62 21.26 -1.56
CA GLU A 23 2.08 21.62 -2.89
C GLU A 23 0.88 22.09 -3.71
N GLU A 24 0.94 23.31 -4.22
CA GLU A 24 -0.04 23.82 -5.17
C GLU A 24 0.31 23.30 -6.57
N ILE A 25 -0.50 22.40 -7.10
CA ILE A 25 -0.40 21.92 -8.49
C ILE A 25 -1.70 22.27 -9.25
N GLU A 26 -1.60 22.44 -10.56
CA GLU A 26 -2.71 22.93 -11.41
C GLU A 26 -4.01 22.11 -11.31
N ALA A 27 -3.91 20.81 -11.01
CA ALA A 27 -5.09 19.94 -10.92
C ALA A 27 -5.85 20.07 -9.59
N ALA A 28 -5.14 20.07 -8.47
CA ALA A 28 -5.65 20.21 -7.11
C ALA A 28 -4.48 20.22 -6.11
N PRO A 29 -4.54 21.01 -5.01
CA PRO A 29 -3.47 21.02 -4.01
C PRO A 29 -3.25 19.63 -3.39
N VAL A 30 -1.99 19.24 -3.22
CA VAL A 30 -1.59 17.95 -2.64
C VAL A 30 -0.85 18.19 -1.33
N ARG A 31 -1.35 17.61 -0.24
CA ARG A 31 -0.62 17.60 1.05
C ARG A 31 0.37 16.45 1.07
N SER A 32 1.62 16.76 1.43
CA SER A 32 2.76 15.85 1.41
C SER A 32 3.49 15.86 2.75
N TYR A 33 4.03 14.71 3.13
CA TYR A 33 4.76 14.51 4.38
C TYR A 33 6.14 13.91 4.10
N VAL A 34 7.18 14.49 4.69
CA VAL A 34 8.54 13.96 4.67
C VAL A 34 8.85 13.38 6.04
N TRP A 35 9.20 12.10 6.09
CA TRP A 35 9.54 11.40 7.33
C TRP A 35 11.02 11.04 7.37
N SER A 36 11.60 11.08 8.56
CA SER A 36 12.97 10.64 8.81
C SER A 36 12.97 9.28 9.49
N ILE A 37 13.90 8.41 9.08
CA ILE A 37 14.13 7.10 9.69
C ILE A 37 15.15 7.24 10.81
N ASP A 38 14.92 6.55 11.92
CA ASP A 38 15.94 6.39 12.96
C ASP A 38 16.97 5.37 12.48
N GLY A 39 18.10 5.86 11.97
CA GLY A 39 19.20 5.04 11.46
C GLY A 39 20.05 4.37 12.55
N SER A 40 19.74 4.59 13.84
CA SER A 40 20.42 3.91 14.96
C SER A 40 19.73 2.60 15.36
N VAL A 41 18.57 2.30 14.77
CA VAL A 41 17.77 1.11 15.06
C VAL A 41 17.93 0.10 13.93
N ALA A 42 18.38 -1.09 14.27
CA ALA A 42 18.38 -2.24 13.38
C ALA A 42 17.12 -3.10 13.53
N CYS A 43 16.71 -3.75 12.44
CA CYS A 43 15.70 -4.82 12.49
C CYS A 43 16.36 -6.16 12.76
N MET A 44 15.66 -7.05 13.49
CA MET A 44 16.11 -8.41 13.75
C MET A 44 15.39 -9.40 12.84
N PHE A 45 16.16 -10.17 12.06
CA PHE A 45 15.66 -11.27 11.23
C PHE A 45 16.28 -12.58 11.70
N GLY A 46 15.61 -13.23 12.66
CA GLY A 46 16.19 -14.38 13.37
C GLY A 46 17.39 -13.93 14.23
N ALA A 47 18.58 -14.47 13.94
CA ALA A 47 19.82 -14.07 14.61
C ALA A 47 20.54 -12.90 13.91
N GLU A 48 20.09 -12.49 12.71
CA GLU A 48 20.71 -11.39 11.97
C GLU A 48 20.15 -10.04 12.41
N SER A 49 21.03 -9.08 12.65
CA SER A 49 20.71 -7.66 12.85
C SER A 49 21.00 -6.88 11.57
N VAL A 50 20.01 -6.17 11.04
CA VAL A 50 20.11 -5.45 9.76
C VAL A 50 19.74 -3.98 9.93
N GLU A 51 20.72 -3.11 9.71
CA GLU A 51 20.55 -1.66 9.68
C GLU A 51 19.70 -1.20 8.49
N PHE A 52 19.09 -0.02 8.59
CA PHE A 52 18.17 0.49 7.56
C PHE A 52 18.80 0.57 6.16
N ALA A 53 20.06 1.00 6.07
CA ALA A 53 20.74 1.15 4.78
C ALA A 53 20.90 -0.19 4.06
N GLU A 54 21.28 -1.24 4.80
CA GLU A 54 21.44 -2.59 4.26
C GLU A 54 20.08 -3.23 3.97
N PHE A 55 19.10 -3.05 4.86
CA PHE A 55 17.73 -3.47 4.59
C PHE A 55 17.21 -2.88 3.29
N ARG A 56 17.36 -1.56 3.10
CA ARG A 56 16.93 -0.86 1.88
C ARG A 56 17.63 -1.40 0.65
N LYS A 57 18.94 -1.62 0.72
CA LYS A 57 19.72 -2.19 -0.38
C LYS A 57 19.16 -3.55 -0.79
N ARG A 58 19.06 -4.49 0.14
CA ARG A 58 18.55 -5.85 -0.10
C ARG A 58 17.10 -5.85 -0.57
N PHE A 59 16.25 -5.00 0.01
CA PHE A 59 14.83 -4.92 -0.34
C PHE A 59 14.61 -4.46 -1.79
N LEU A 60 15.48 -3.58 -2.31
CA LEU A 60 15.39 -3.02 -3.66
C LEU A 60 16.20 -3.80 -4.70
N ASP A 61 17.00 -4.78 -4.29
CA ASP A 61 17.86 -5.58 -5.15
C ASP A 61 17.15 -6.87 -5.57
N ASP A 62 16.63 -6.90 -6.80
CA ASP A 62 15.88 -8.05 -7.31
C ASP A 62 16.74 -9.33 -7.41
N ASP A 63 18.03 -9.21 -7.68
CA ASP A 63 18.93 -10.36 -7.77
C ASP A 63 19.20 -10.94 -6.38
N TRP A 64 19.39 -10.06 -5.37
CA TRP A 64 19.50 -10.49 -3.98
C TRP A 64 18.23 -11.21 -3.52
N ILE A 65 17.05 -10.68 -3.85
CA ILE A 65 15.76 -11.29 -3.47
C ILE A 65 15.59 -12.68 -4.08
N ARG A 66 15.98 -12.85 -5.36
CA ARG A 66 15.94 -14.17 -6.03
C ARG A 66 16.91 -15.16 -5.42
N ALA A 67 18.13 -14.70 -5.12
CA ALA A 67 19.15 -15.54 -4.50
C ALA A 67 18.81 -15.92 -3.04
N ASN A 68 18.04 -15.08 -2.35
CA ASN A 68 17.66 -15.24 -0.95
C ASN A 68 16.14 -15.34 -0.79
N ALA A 69 15.50 -16.21 -1.58
CA ALA A 69 14.03 -16.31 -1.62
C ALA A 69 13.40 -16.59 -0.25
N ASP A 70 14.08 -17.37 0.60
CA ASP A 70 13.60 -17.75 1.94
C ASP A 70 13.90 -16.70 3.03
N HIS A 71 14.56 -15.60 2.69
CA HIS A 71 14.87 -14.57 3.66
C HIS A 71 13.61 -13.72 3.99
N PRO A 72 13.36 -13.33 5.25
CA PRO A 72 12.23 -12.46 5.64
C PRO A 72 12.02 -11.22 4.77
N ILE A 73 13.11 -10.52 4.42
CA ILE A 73 13.10 -9.36 3.51
C ILE A 73 12.46 -9.70 2.15
N SER A 74 12.72 -10.88 1.60
CA SER A 74 12.15 -11.35 0.32
C SER A 74 10.65 -11.54 0.39
N TYR A 75 10.14 -12.10 1.49
CA TYR A 75 8.69 -12.19 1.73
C TYR A 75 8.04 -10.81 1.86
N LEU A 76 8.68 -9.89 2.58
CA LEU A 76 8.19 -8.51 2.73
C LEU A 76 8.17 -7.77 1.40
N ARG A 77 9.16 -8.01 0.53
CA ARG A 77 9.19 -7.46 -0.83
C ARG A 77 8.03 -8.00 -1.66
N ALA A 78 7.83 -9.33 -1.68
CA ALA A 78 6.73 -9.94 -2.40
C ALA A 78 5.36 -9.40 -1.95
N GLN A 79 5.14 -9.27 -0.63
CA GLN A 79 3.93 -8.67 -0.09
C GLN A 79 3.76 -7.20 -0.53
N SER A 80 4.84 -6.41 -0.47
CA SER A 80 4.83 -5.01 -0.91
C SER A 80 4.43 -4.90 -2.39
N ASP A 81 4.97 -5.76 -3.25
CA ASP A 81 4.69 -5.76 -4.69
C ASP A 81 3.23 -6.16 -4.97
N GLN A 82 2.73 -7.19 -4.28
CA GLN A 82 1.32 -7.59 -4.36
C GLN A 82 0.37 -6.46 -3.92
N LEU A 83 0.69 -5.79 -2.81
CA LEU A 83 -0.13 -4.70 -2.30
C LEU A 83 -0.16 -3.52 -3.28
N LEU A 84 0.99 -3.15 -3.86
CA LEU A 84 1.06 -2.11 -4.88
C LEU A 84 0.23 -2.47 -6.12
N GLY A 85 0.36 -3.72 -6.61
CA GLY A 85 -0.44 -4.20 -7.74
C GLY A 85 -1.95 -4.17 -7.45
N PHE A 86 -2.34 -4.56 -6.24
CA PHE A 86 -3.74 -4.51 -5.81
C PHE A 86 -4.27 -3.07 -5.72
N GLN A 87 -3.49 -2.14 -5.17
CA GLN A 87 -3.86 -0.72 -5.12
C GLN A 87 -4.05 -0.13 -6.52
N GLN A 88 -3.14 -0.41 -7.46
CA GLN A 88 -3.29 0.05 -8.84
C GLN A 88 -4.53 -0.55 -9.51
N THR A 89 -4.80 -1.84 -9.26
CA THR A 89 -6.03 -2.50 -9.72
C THR A 89 -7.28 -1.81 -9.18
N ILE A 90 -7.30 -1.42 -7.89
CA ILE A 90 -8.43 -0.70 -7.30
C ILE A 90 -8.58 0.70 -7.91
N LYS A 91 -7.49 1.44 -8.06
CA LYS A 91 -7.51 2.80 -8.65
C LYS A 91 -8.08 2.81 -10.07
N GLY A 92 -7.83 1.74 -10.84
CA GLY A 92 -8.39 1.58 -12.18
C GLY A 92 -9.87 1.16 -12.22
N ARG A 93 -10.46 0.71 -11.10
CA ARG A 93 -11.86 0.28 -11.06
C ARG A 93 -12.79 1.48 -10.97
N LYS A 94 -13.91 1.40 -11.71
CA LYS A 94 -14.99 2.38 -11.55
C LYS A 94 -15.60 2.23 -10.16
N PRO A 95 -15.94 3.34 -9.47
CA PRO A 95 -16.67 3.29 -8.21
C PRO A 95 -17.96 2.48 -8.36
N ALA A 96 -18.34 1.73 -7.33
CA ALA A 96 -19.62 1.02 -7.35
C ALA A 96 -20.80 2.02 -7.30
N LEU A 97 -21.92 1.65 -7.92
CA LEU A 97 -23.15 2.43 -7.89
C LEU A 97 -24.03 2.00 -6.72
N LEU A 98 -24.39 2.96 -5.88
CA LEU A 98 -25.45 2.80 -4.89
C LEU A 98 -26.81 3.07 -5.55
N VAL A 99 -27.62 2.04 -5.72
CA VAL A 99 -28.99 2.14 -6.23
C VAL A 99 -29.94 2.09 -5.03
N ARG A 100 -30.76 3.13 -4.83
CA ARG A 100 -31.80 3.18 -3.80
C ARG A 100 -33.19 3.12 -4.41
N LYS A 101 -34.09 2.33 -3.80
CA LYS A 101 -35.54 2.32 -4.05
C LYS A 101 -36.28 2.38 -2.72
N ARG A 102 -36.81 3.57 -2.38
CA ARG A 102 -37.43 3.85 -1.08
C ARG A 102 -36.49 3.45 0.07
N ASN A 103 -36.85 2.44 0.86
CA ASN A 103 -36.08 1.96 2.02
C ASN A 103 -35.10 0.83 1.69
N ARG A 104 -35.01 0.39 0.42
CA ARG A 104 -34.08 -0.68 -0.03
C ARG A 104 -32.94 -0.10 -0.84
N PHE A 105 -31.74 -0.69 -0.74
CA PHE A 105 -30.59 -0.28 -1.53
C PHE A 105 -29.72 -1.48 -1.94
N ALA A 106 -28.99 -1.34 -3.04
CA ALA A 106 -27.90 -2.25 -3.43
C ALA A 106 -26.71 -1.46 -3.93
N ILE A 107 -25.54 -2.05 -3.75
CA ILE A 107 -24.28 -1.58 -4.30
C ILE A 107 -23.92 -2.54 -5.43
N ILE A 108 -23.81 -2.03 -6.66
CA ILE A 108 -23.52 -2.82 -7.86
C ILE A 108 -22.31 -2.26 -8.61
N PRO A 109 -21.58 -3.06 -9.40
CA PRO A 109 -20.53 -2.53 -10.27
C PRO A 109 -21.10 -1.48 -11.25
N ALA A 110 -20.42 -0.34 -11.42
CA ALA A 110 -20.90 0.73 -12.30
C ALA A 110 -20.95 0.33 -13.79
N ASP A 111 -20.10 -0.60 -14.17
CA ASP A 111 -19.98 -1.18 -15.50
C ASP A 111 -20.69 -2.53 -15.64
N ALA A 112 -21.54 -2.91 -14.68
CA ALA A 112 -22.32 -4.14 -14.79
C ALA A 112 -23.17 -4.13 -16.07
N PRO A 113 -23.09 -5.19 -16.91
CA PRO A 113 -23.92 -5.30 -18.10
C PRO A 113 -25.42 -5.16 -17.78
N PRO A 114 -26.26 -4.65 -18.70
CA PRO A 114 -27.68 -4.42 -18.43
C PRO A 114 -28.43 -5.66 -17.90
N ALA A 115 -28.09 -6.86 -18.38
CA ALA A 115 -28.65 -8.11 -17.91
C ALA A 115 -28.28 -8.42 -16.45
N THR A 116 -27.00 -8.29 -16.10
CA THR A 116 -26.48 -8.46 -14.74
C THR A 116 -27.07 -7.42 -13.80
N ARG A 117 -27.14 -6.16 -14.23
CA ARG A 117 -27.78 -5.07 -13.48
C ARG A 117 -29.25 -5.38 -13.21
N LYS A 118 -30.00 -5.86 -14.22
CA LYS A 118 -31.40 -6.24 -14.05
C LYS A 118 -31.54 -7.37 -13.03
N SER A 119 -30.71 -8.42 -13.11
CA SER A 119 -30.69 -9.52 -12.15
C SER A 119 -30.40 -9.07 -10.71
N LEU A 120 -29.39 -8.22 -10.51
CA LEU A 120 -29.01 -7.72 -9.19
C LEU A 120 -30.09 -6.81 -8.56
N LEU A 121 -30.90 -6.15 -9.40
CA LEU A 121 -31.96 -5.24 -8.97
C LEU A 121 -33.36 -5.88 -8.93
N GLN A 122 -33.49 -7.19 -9.23
CA GLN A 122 -34.79 -7.89 -9.26
C GLN A 122 -35.50 -7.88 -7.90
N ASN A 123 -34.74 -7.97 -6.80
CA ASN A 123 -35.27 -8.02 -5.43
C ASN A 123 -35.25 -6.66 -4.71
N LEU A 124 -34.91 -5.59 -5.44
CA LEU A 124 -34.76 -4.23 -4.94
C LEU A 124 -35.99 -3.36 -5.16
#